data_AF-A0A7S1WVX0-F1
#
_entry.id   AF-A0A7S1WVX0-F1
#
_cell.length_a   1.000
_cell.length_b   1.000
_cell.length_c   1.000
_cell.angle_alpha   90.00
_cell.angle_beta   90.00
_cell.angle_gamma   90.00
#
_symmetry.space_group_name_H-M   'P 1'
#
loop_
_entity.id
_entity.type
_entity.pdbx_description
1 polymer ?
#
loop_
_entity_poly.entity_id
_entity_poly.type
_entity_poly.pdbx_seq_one_letter_code
_entity_poly.pdbx_strand_id
1 'polypeptide(L)'
;GEVCGEGGLCSGHGLCNTATGQCECEGLFAGPACELEHCPGFHETGLDCNGHGICESGACQCAPGWGLLAGKLGANRCQDRVCALPCDHGTCVEGTCQCLPGWTGPNCRDPHCIDECSGHGTCTLPSTHSPGECICDYGWAGAACERRGLYALVRQCPQDCSGNGLCLNGMCLCNVGFGGPACSEVECGGAYAGPRCD
;
A
#
# COMPACT_ATOMS: atom_id res chain seq x y z
N GLY A 1 14.40 -62.63 -16.68
CA GLY A 1 13.53 -61.71 -15.93
C GLY A 1 13.47 -60.43 -16.72
N GLU A 2 12.34 -59.74 -16.69
CA GLU A 2 12.23 -58.40 -17.27
C GLU A 2 13.22 -57.48 -16.54
N VAL A 3 13.99 -56.70 -17.31
CA VAL A 3 15.09 -55.87 -16.81
C VAL A 3 14.65 -54.41 -16.92
N CYS A 4 14.77 -53.66 -15.83
CA CYS A 4 14.46 -52.24 -15.84
C CYS A 4 15.61 -51.43 -16.47
N GLY A 5 15.34 -50.70 -17.57
CA GLY A 5 16.29 -49.74 -18.17
C GLY A 5 17.64 -50.32 -18.66
N GLU A 6 18.60 -49.44 -18.99
CA GLU A 6 19.98 -49.84 -19.32
C GLU A 6 20.71 -50.30 -18.05
N GLY A 7 21.02 -51.59 -17.96
CA GLY A 7 21.81 -52.17 -16.86
C GLY A 7 21.01 -52.58 -15.62
N GLY A 8 19.67 -52.57 -15.65
CA GLY A 8 18.84 -53.00 -14.52
C GLY A 8 18.62 -51.93 -13.44
N LEU A 9 19.05 -50.70 -13.71
CA LEU A 9 19.01 -49.57 -12.78
C LEU A 9 18.18 -48.45 -13.44
N CYS A 10 17.21 -47.91 -12.72
CA CYS A 10 16.33 -46.82 -13.18
C CYS A 10 17.06 -45.48 -13.21
N SER A 11 18.17 -45.43 -13.95
CA SER A 11 19.12 -44.30 -14.04
C SER A 11 19.65 -43.79 -12.68
N GLY A 12 19.44 -44.54 -11.61
CA GLY A 12 19.73 -44.11 -10.23
C GLY A 12 18.68 -43.20 -9.60
N HIS A 13 17.54 -42.99 -10.26
CA HIS A 13 16.49 -42.04 -9.88
C HIS A 13 15.13 -42.71 -9.65
N GLY A 14 15.14 -43.99 -9.26
CA GLY A 14 13.92 -44.73 -9.03
C GLY A 14 14.17 -46.17 -8.61
N LEU A 15 13.09 -46.86 -8.26
CA LEU A 15 13.09 -48.25 -7.86
C LEU A 15 12.60 -49.13 -9.03
N CYS A 16 13.32 -50.23 -9.30
CA CYS A 16 12.93 -51.20 -10.32
C CYS A 16 11.88 -52.16 -9.76
N ASN A 17 10.68 -52.14 -10.35
CA ASN A 17 9.65 -53.13 -10.08
C ASN A 17 9.95 -54.40 -10.89
N THR A 18 10.57 -55.38 -10.23
CA THR A 18 11.02 -56.64 -10.87
C THR A 18 9.89 -57.57 -11.29
N ALA A 19 8.65 -57.31 -10.86
CA ALA A 19 7.48 -58.07 -11.30
C ALA A 19 6.92 -57.58 -12.64
N THR A 20 7.13 -56.31 -12.99
CA THR A 20 6.60 -55.68 -14.22
C THR A 20 7.70 -55.20 -15.17
N GLY A 21 8.97 -55.20 -14.74
CA GLY A 21 10.09 -54.66 -15.50
C GLY A 21 10.07 -53.14 -15.66
N GLN A 22 9.27 -52.42 -14.86
CA GLN A 22 9.10 -50.96 -14.96
C GLN A 22 9.79 -50.21 -13.82
N CYS A 23 10.27 -49.01 -14.12
CA CYS A 23 10.84 -48.11 -13.14
C CYS A 23 9.77 -47.24 -12.47
N GLU A 24 9.79 -47.21 -11.15
CA GLU A 24 9.03 -46.28 -10.31
C GLU A 24 9.95 -45.12 -9.95
N CYS A 25 9.83 -44.00 -10.68
CA CYS A 25 10.72 -42.86 -10.54
C CYS A 25 10.47 -42.05 -9.26
N GLU A 26 11.55 -41.52 -8.70
CA GLU A 26 11.55 -40.71 -7.48
C GLU A 26 11.68 -39.21 -7.80
N GLY A 27 11.08 -38.37 -6.96
CA GLY A 27 11.25 -36.91 -7.03
C GLY A 27 10.69 -36.29 -8.31
N LEU A 28 11.58 -35.73 -9.14
CA LEU A 28 11.24 -35.03 -10.38
C LEU A 28 11.69 -35.82 -11.63
N PHE A 29 12.08 -37.08 -11.47
CA PHE A 29 12.53 -37.90 -12.58
C PHE A 29 11.34 -38.62 -13.23
N ALA A 30 11.39 -38.75 -14.55
CA ALA A 30 10.37 -39.40 -15.36
C ALA A 30 11.01 -40.17 -16.52
N GLY A 31 10.17 -40.86 -17.28
CA GLY A 31 10.60 -41.73 -18.37
C GLY A 31 10.65 -43.20 -17.95
N PRO A 32 10.76 -44.12 -18.93
CA PRO A 32 10.75 -45.57 -18.69
C PRO A 32 11.91 -46.07 -17.84
N ALA A 33 13.02 -45.33 -17.76
CA ALA A 33 14.18 -45.61 -16.94
C ALA A 33 14.52 -44.45 -15.98
N CYS A 34 13.61 -43.50 -15.73
CA CYS A 34 13.85 -42.32 -14.89
C CYS A 34 15.02 -41.45 -15.36
N GLU A 35 15.23 -41.39 -16.67
CA GLU A 35 16.32 -40.68 -17.34
C GLU A 35 16.00 -39.21 -17.63
N LEU A 36 14.73 -38.80 -17.54
CA LEU A 36 14.28 -37.44 -17.80
C LEU A 36 14.15 -36.69 -16.48
N GLU A 37 14.96 -35.64 -16.28
CA GLU A 37 14.84 -34.74 -15.13
C GLU A 37 13.87 -33.60 -15.46
N HIS A 38 12.80 -33.47 -14.69
CA HIS A 38 11.87 -32.35 -14.75
C HIS A 38 12.10 -31.36 -13.61
N CYS A 39 11.49 -30.18 -13.73
CA CYS A 39 11.46 -29.18 -12.68
C CYS A 39 10.19 -29.28 -11.82
N PRO A 40 10.21 -28.67 -10.62
CA PRO A 40 9.02 -28.56 -9.79
C PRO A 40 7.82 -27.98 -10.56
N GLY A 41 6.62 -28.52 -10.33
CA GLY A 41 5.40 -28.15 -11.05
C GLY A 41 5.00 -29.12 -12.16
N PHE A 42 5.95 -29.90 -12.69
CA PHE A 42 5.69 -30.86 -13.76
C PHE A 42 4.68 -31.94 -13.35
N HIS A 43 4.82 -32.56 -12.19
CA HIS A 43 3.88 -33.62 -11.75
C HIS A 43 2.46 -33.10 -11.48
N GLU A 44 2.28 -31.80 -11.23
CA GLU A 44 0.98 -31.17 -10.97
C GLU A 44 0.24 -30.79 -12.25
N THR A 45 0.97 -30.27 -13.25
CA THR A 45 0.38 -29.63 -14.43
C THR A 45 0.83 -30.24 -15.76
N GLY A 46 1.80 -31.14 -15.74
CA GLY A 46 2.51 -31.64 -16.92
C GLY A 46 3.51 -30.64 -17.51
N LEU A 47 3.76 -29.51 -16.83
CA LEU A 47 4.64 -28.45 -17.30
C LEU A 47 5.68 -28.09 -16.24
N ASP A 48 6.95 -28.03 -16.66
CA ASP A 48 8.03 -27.54 -15.82
C ASP A 48 7.72 -26.12 -15.33
N CYS A 49 7.97 -25.86 -14.04
CA CYS A 49 7.75 -24.56 -13.43
C CYS A 49 6.31 -24.05 -13.60
N ASN A 50 5.33 -24.97 -13.64
CA ASN A 50 3.91 -24.71 -13.92
C ASN A 50 3.68 -23.91 -15.22
N GLY A 51 4.62 -23.95 -16.17
CA GLY A 51 4.57 -23.17 -17.40
C GLY A 51 4.85 -21.67 -17.24
N HIS A 52 5.30 -21.23 -16.06
CA HIS A 52 5.56 -19.83 -15.72
C HIS A 52 7.03 -19.52 -15.51
N GLY A 53 7.92 -20.33 -16.08
CA GLY A 53 9.36 -20.14 -15.94
C GLY A 53 10.14 -21.07 -16.86
N ILE A 54 11.45 -20.95 -16.75
CA ILE A 54 12.41 -21.83 -17.42
C ILE A 54 13.01 -22.76 -16.37
N CYS A 55 13.10 -24.04 -16.70
CA CYS A 55 13.81 -25.03 -15.89
C CYS A 55 15.31 -24.96 -16.19
N GLU A 56 16.12 -24.67 -15.16
CA GLU A 56 17.58 -24.73 -15.26
C GLU A 56 18.14 -25.55 -14.10
N SER A 57 18.74 -26.71 -14.42
CA SER A 57 19.37 -27.63 -13.44
C SER A 57 18.47 -27.99 -12.26
N GLY A 58 17.21 -28.37 -12.53
CA GLY A 58 16.24 -28.77 -11.50
C GLY A 58 15.63 -27.60 -10.69
N ALA A 59 15.99 -26.36 -11.00
CA ALA A 59 15.46 -25.15 -10.37
C ALA A 59 14.68 -24.29 -11.36
N CYS A 60 13.62 -23.64 -10.89
CA CYS A 60 12.78 -22.79 -11.71
C CYS A 60 13.25 -21.33 -11.70
N GLN A 61 13.52 -20.79 -12.88
CA GLN A 61 13.65 -19.36 -13.13
C GLN A 61 12.31 -18.80 -13.58
N CYS A 62 11.58 -18.22 -12.63
CA CYS A 62 10.23 -17.74 -12.91
C CYS A 62 10.22 -16.50 -13.79
N ALA A 63 9.23 -16.44 -14.68
CA ALA A 63 8.89 -15.23 -15.40
C ALA A 63 8.48 -14.12 -14.41
N PRO A 64 8.69 -12.84 -14.75
CA PRO A 64 8.28 -11.72 -13.91
C PRO A 64 6.81 -11.84 -13.49
N GLY A 65 6.55 -11.72 -12.19
CA GLY A 65 5.21 -11.85 -11.60
C GLY A 65 4.86 -13.26 -11.08
N TRP A 66 5.75 -14.23 -11.24
CA TRP A 66 5.57 -15.60 -10.77
C TRP A 66 6.68 -16.01 -9.81
N GLY A 67 6.33 -16.84 -8.83
CA GLY A 67 7.32 -17.30 -7.86
C GLY A 67 6.73 -18.11 -6.72
N LEU A 68 7.39 -18.00 -5.57
CA LEU A 68 6.95 -18.52 -4.29
C LEU A 68 6.53 -17.34 -3.42
N LEU A 69 5.30 -17.37 -2.90
CA LEU A 69 4.83 -16.32 -1.98
C LEU A 69 5.69 -16.25 -0.72
N ALA A 70 5.96 -15.03 -0.25
CA ALA A 70 6.70 -14.80 0.99
C ALA A 70 6.02 -15.53 2.17
N GLY A 71 6.78 -16.35 2.89
CA GLY A 71 6.29 -17.15 4.01
C GLY A 71 5.65 -18.49 3.64
N LYS A 72 5.47 -18.79 2.34
CA LYS A 72 5.05 -20.12 1.89
C LYS A 72 6.25 -21.07 1.88
N LEU A 73 6.08 -22.24 2.48
CA LEU A 73 7.09 -23.30 2.50
C LEU A 73 7.00 -24.13 1.20
N GLY A 74 8.15 -24.55 0.68
CA GLY A 74 8.24 -25.44 -0.49
C GLY A 74 9.22 -24.94 -1.55
N ALA A 75 9.36 -25.72 -2.62
CA ALA A 75 10.17 -25.32 -3.78
C ALA A 75 9.49 -24.16 -4.53
N ASN A 76 10.30 -23.23 -5.07
CA ASN A 76 9.77 -22.23 -5.98
C ASN A 76 9.44 -22.90 -7.32
N ARG A 77 8.14 -23.05 -7.60
CA ARG A 77 7.62 -23.72 -8.81
C ARG A 77 6.94 -22.74 -9.77
N CYS A 78 7.09 -21.44 -9.55
CA CYS A 78 6.41 -20.38 -10.32
C CYS A 78 4.88 -20.49 -10.33
N GLN A 79 4.29 -21.07 -9.28
CA GLN A 79 2.84 -21.25 -9.17
C GLN A 79 2.14 -19.98 -8.67
N ASP A 80 2.81 -19.23 -7.79
CA ASP A 80 2.15 -18.13 -7.10
C ASP A 80 2.37 -16.81 -7.84
N ARG A 81 1.33 -15.98 -7.88
CA ARG A 81 1.45 -14.59 -8.35
C ARG A 81 2.16 -13.77 -7.29
N VAL A 82 3.33 -13.27 -7.64
CA VAL A 82 4.17 -12.40 -6.80
C VAL A 82 4.37 -11.07 -7.52
N CYS A 83 4.79 -10.03 -6.80
CA CYS A 83 5.11 -8.77 -7.45
C CYS A 83 6.40 -8.94 -8.26
N ALA A 84 6.36 -8.53 -9.53
CA ALA A 84 7.51 -8.62 -10.43
C ALA A 84 8.71 -7.79 -9.93
N LEU A 85 8.41 -6.72 -9.17
CA LEU A 85 9.38 -5.88 -8.50
C LEU A 85 9.03 -5.83 -7.00
N PRO A 86 10.03 -5.70 -6.11
CA PRO A 86 9.77 -5.48 -4.70
C PRO A 86 9.04 -4.15 -4.50
N CYS A 87 7.95 -4.15 -3.75
CA CYS A 87 7.24 -2.95 -3.37
C CYS A 87 8.05 -2.20 -2.29
N ASP A 88 8.53 -1.00 -2.58
CA ASP A 88 9.38 -0.22 -1.67
C ASP A 88 8.53 0.39 -0.55
N HIS A 89 7.60 1.28 -0.91
CA HIS A 89 6.65 1.91 0.03
C HIS A 89 5.24 1.34 -0.18
N GLY A 90 5.10 0.02 -0.10
CA GLY A 90 3.81 -0.63 -0.33
C GLY A 90 3.81 -2.11 0.02
N THR A 91 2.65 -2.73 -0.12
CA THR A 91 2.46 -4.16 0.12
C THR A 91 2.14 -4.86 -1.19
N CYS A 92 2.77 -6.02 -1.42
CA CYS A 92 2.43 -6.85 -2.56
C CYS A 92 1.11 -7.59 -2.30
N VAL A 93 0.09 -7.33 -3.12
CA VAL A 93 -1.21 -7.99 -3.06
C VAL A 93 -1.55 -8.54 -4.44
N GLU A 94 -1.66 -9.86 -4.55
CA GLU A 94 -2.00 -10.58 -5.80
C GLU A 94 -1.12 -10.19 -7.01
N GLY A 95 0.16 -9.92 -6.78
CA GLY A 95 1.13 -9.55 -7.82
C GLY A 95 1.13 -8.06 -8.19
N THR A 96 0.35 -7.23 -7.51
CA THR A 96 0.34 -5.76 -7.67
C THR A 96 0.78 -5.08 -6.38
N CYS A 97 1.62 -4.05 -6.47
CA CYS A 97 1.97 -3.25 -5.31
C CYS A 97 0.83 -2.29 -4.95
N GLN A 98 0.31 -2.42 -3.74
CA GLN A 98 -0.57 -1.43 -3.13
C GLN A 98 0.28 -0.41 -2.39
N CYS A 99 0.37 0.81 -2.93
CA CYS A 99 1.23 1.84 -2.40
C CYS A 99 0.68 2.49 -1.14
N LEU A 100 1.59 2.86 -0.25
CA LEU A 100 1.29 3.70 0.89
C LEU A 100 0.91 5.11 0.41
N PRO A 101 0.13 5.88 1.21
CA PRO A 101 -0.20 7.26 0.88
C PRO A 101 1.07 8.10 0.59
N GLY A 102 1.03 8.90 -0.46
CA GLY A 102 2.18 9.70 -0.88
C GLY A 102 3.12 9.03 -1.89
N TRP A 103 2.82 7.80 -2.33
CA TRP A 103 3.64 7.00 -3.25
C TRP A 103 2.81 6.43 -4.41
N THR A 104 3.47 6.22 -5.56
CA THR A 104 2.87 5.68 -6.78
C THR A 104 3.88 4.84 -7.57
N GLY A 105 3.42 4.34 -8.72
CA GLY A 105 4.20 3.54 -9.64
C GLY A 105 4.09 2.03 -9.38
N PRO A 106 4.63 1.20 -10.30
CA PRO A 106 4.47 -0.26 -10.27
C PRO A 106 5.13 -0.95 -9.07
N ASN A 107 6.02 -0.24 -8.36
CA ASN A 107 6.74 -0.73 -7.18
C ASN A 107 6.73 0.27 -6.01
N CYS A 108 5.87 1.30 -6.05
CA CYS A 108 5.73 2.29 -4.99
C CYS A 108 7.03 3.03 -4.62
N ARG A 109 7.85 3.33 -5.63
CA ARG A 109 9.11 4.08 -5.48
C ARG A 109 8.97 5.56 -5.80
N ASP A 110 7.96 5.94 -6.57
CA ASP A 110 7.82 7.30 -7.05
C ASP A 110 6.94 8.10 -6.08
N PRO A 111 7.40 9.23 -5.54
CA PRO A 111 6.58 10.03 -4.64
C PRO A 111 5.50 10.79 -5.42
N HIS A 112 4.31 10.88 -4.86
CA HIS A 112 3.13 11.48 -5.50
C HIS A 112 2.15 12.02 -4.46
N CYS A 113 1.59 13.20 -4.69
CA CYS A 113 0.60 13.77 -3.78
C CYS A 113 -0.78 13.13 -3.96
N ILE A 114 -1.40 12.72 -2.87
CA ILE A 114 -2.71 12.07 -2.86
C ILE A 114 -3.73 13.01 -3.52
N ASP A 115 -4.48 12.48 -4.50
CA ASP A 115 -5.53 13.15 -5.27
C ASP A 115 -5.17 14.56 -5.77
N GLU A 116 -3.89 14.80 -6.09
CA GLU A 116 -3.40 16.12 -6.52
C GLU A 116 -3.81 17.26 -5.55
N CYS A 117 -3.83 16.95 -4.25
CA CYS A 117 -4.27 17.85 -3.20
C CYS A 117 -5.70 18.37 -3.39
N SER A 118 -6.57 17.59 -4.06
CA SER A 118 -7.97 17.91 -4.38
C SER A 118 -8.17 19.26 -5.09
N GLY A 119 -7.11 19.83 -5.69
CA GLY A 119 -7.12 21.19 -6.22
C GLY A 119 -7.23 22.30 -5.15
N HIS A 120 -6.92 21.99 -3.90
CA HIS A 120 -7.07 22.85 -2.72
C HIS A 120 -5.78 22.98 -1.92
N GLY A 121 -4.65 22.85 -2.61
CA GLY A 121 -3.34 22.99 -2.02
C GLY A 121 -2.23 22.85 -3.04
N THR A 122 -1.00 22.99 -2.55
CA THR A 122 0.21 22.80 -3.32
C THR A 122 0.87 21.48 -2.95
N CYS A 123 1.16 20.66 -3.97
CA CYS A 123 1.91 19.43 -3.80
C CYS A 123 3.40 19.73 -3.55
N THR A 124 3.97 19.11 -2.51
CA THR A 124 5.39 19.19 -2.20
C THR A 124 6.03 17.81 -2.22
N LEU A 125 7.22 17.73 -2.82
CA LEU A 125 8.03 16.51 -2.89
C LEU A 125 9.36 16.79 -2.16
N PRO A 126 9.43 16.58 -0.83
CA PRO A 126 10.57 17.01 -0.02
C PRO A 126 11.88 16.35 -0.45
N SER A 127 11.80 15.09 -0.87
CA SER A 127 12.92 14.33 -1.44
C SER A 127 12.41 13.18 -2.30
N THR A 128 13.29 12.55 -3.07
CA THR A 128 12.97 11.34 -3.86
C THR A 128 12.66 10.11 -3.00
N HIS A 129 12.92 10.18 -1.69
CA HIS A 129 12.69 9.11 -0.72
C HIS A 129 11.69 9.52 0.36
N SER A 130 10.93 10.59 0.13
CA SER A 130 9.87 11.05 1.04
C SER A 130 8.54 11.03 0.32
N PRO A 131 7.43 10.69 1.00
CA PRO A 131 6.10 10.74 0.41
C PRO A 131 5.79 12.16 -0.09
N GLY A 132 4.98 12.24 -1.13
CA GLY A 132 4.38 13.52 -1.54
C GLY A 132 3.41 14.02 -0.48
N GLU A 133 3.52 15.29 -0.12
CA GLU A 133 2.70 15.92 0.92
C GLU A 133 2.01 17.19 0.39
N CYS A 134 0.74 17.35 0.74
CA CYS A 134 -0.06 18.50 0.37
C CYS A 134 -0.01 19.61 1.41
N ILE A 135 0.37 20.81 0.99
CA ILE A 135 0.19 22.04 1.77
C ILE A 135 -1.16 22.65 1.37
N CYS A 136 -2.15 22.56 2.25
CA CYS A 136 -3.50 23.02 1.94
C CYS A 136 -3.64 24.54 1.93
N ASP A 137 -4.45 25.03 1.00
CA ASP A 137 -4.87 26.43 0.93
C ASP A 137 -5.74 26.78 2.14
N TYR A 138 -5.81 28.08 2.44
CA TYR A 138 -6.62 28.58 3.54
C TYR A 138 -8.07 28.09 3.43
N GLY A 139 -8.53 27.45 4.49
CA GLY A 139 -9.88 26.91 4.61
C GLY A 139 -10.02 25.44 4.22
N TRP A 140 -8.95 24.79 3.78
CA TRP A 140 -8.87 23.36 3.50
C TRP A 140 -7.96 22.64 4.49
N ALA A 141 -8.19 21.34 4.61
CA ALA A 141 -7.45 20.44 5.49
C ALA A 141 -7.59 19.00 4.97
N GLY A 142 -6.87 18.08 5.61
CA GLY A 142 -6.82 16.68 5.17
C GLY A 142 -5.49 16.36 4.51
N ALA A 143 -5.20 15.08 4.29
CA ALA A 143 -3.94 14.66 3.68
C ALA A 143 -3.89 15.00 2.18
N ALA A 144 -5.07 15.14 1.55
CA ALA A 144 -5.24 15.54 0.17
C ALA A 144 -6.01 16.87 0.06
N CYS A 145 -6.12 17.66 1.14
CA CYS A 145 -6.91 18.90 1.18
C CYS A 145 -8.38 18.71 0.77
N GLU A 146 -8.93 17.53 1.02
CA GLU A 146 -10.25 17.09 0.56
C GLU A 146 -11.41 17.62 1.43
N ARG A 147 -11.11 18.10 2.64
CA ARG A 147 -12.11 18.56 3.61
C ARG A 147 -11.92 20.03 3.95
N ARG A 148 -13.02 20.71 4.27
CA ARG A 148 -12.94 22.07 4.82
C ARG A 148 -12.29 22.04 6.20
N GLY A 149 -11.33 22.95 6.40
CA GLY A 149 -10.69 23.16 7.69
C GLY A 149 -11.70 23.65 8.72
N LEU A 150 -11.63 23.13 9.94
CA LEU A 150 -12.52 23.53 11.04
C LEU A 150 -12.49 25.04 11.30
N TYR A 151 -11.31 25.67 11.19
CA TYR A 151 -11.17 27.12 11.35
C TYR A 151 -11.90 27.93 10.27
N ALA A 152 -12.14 27.35 9.09
CA ALA A 152 -12.94 27.96 8.02
C ALA A 152 -14.45 27.90 8.31
N LEU A 153 -14.87 26.97 9.16
CA LEU A 153 -16.25 26.81 9.59
C LEU A 153 -16.57 27.66 10.82
N VAL A 154 -15.55 28.13 11.54
CA VAL A 154 -15.72 29.10 12.61
C VAL A 154 -16.21 30.40 11.98
N ARG A 155 -17.47 30.74 12.25
CA ARG A 155 -18.03 32.02 11.85
C ARG A 155 -17.20 33.12 12.53
N GLN A 156 -16.73 34.06 11.73
CA GLN A 156 -16.04 35.24 12.24
C GLN A 156 -17.01 36.06 13.09
N CYS A 157 -16.53 36.57 14.21
CA CYS A 157 -17.33 37.48 15.01
C CYS A 157 -17.30 38.89 14.42
N PRO A 158 -18.37 39.66 14.60
CA PRO A 158 -18.38 41.05 14.16
C PRO A 158 -17.26 41.82 14.86
N GLN A 159 -16.36 42.41 14.07
CA GLN A 159 -15.20 43.20 14.52
C GLN A 159 -14.33 42.48 15.56
N ASP A 160 -14.23 41.15 15.53
CA ASP A 160 -13.51 40.35 16.53
C ASP A 160 -13.90 40.70 17.98
N CYS A 161 -15.20 40.95 18.19
CA CYS A 161 -15.75 41.39 19.46
C CYS A 161 -15.10 42.68 19.99
N SER A 162 -14.58 43.52 19.10
CA SER A 162 -13.87 44.77 19.38
C SER A 162 -12.73 44.61 20.40
N GLY A 163 -12.22 43.38 20.59
CA GLY A 163 -11.30 43.03 21.66
C GLY A 163 -11.90 42.99 23.08
N ASN A 164 -13.21 43.23 23.23
CA ASN A 164 -13.94 43.31 24.51
C ASN A 164 -14.82 42.07 24.78
N GLY A 165 -14.50 40.93 24.20
CA GLY A 165 -15.25 39.70 24.44
C GLY A 165 -14.61 38.47 23.84
N LEU A 166 -15.21 37.31 24.14
CA LEU A 166 -14.83 36.03 23.55
C LEU A 166 -15.69 35.75 22.32
N CYS A 167 -15.04 35.45 21.19
CA CYS A 167 -15.74 35.00 19.99
C CYS A 167 -16.09 33.51 20.08
N LEU A 168 -17.38 33.18 20.05
CA LEU A 168 -17.89 31.82 20.07
C LEU A 168 -18.80 31.61 18.85
N ASN A 169 -18.28 30.94 17.82
CA ASN A 169 -19.02 30.59 16.60
C ASN A 169 -19.78 31.78 15.96
N GLY A 170 -19.12 32.94 15.85
CA GLY A 170 -19.67 34.15 15.24
C GLY A 170 -20.53 35.01 16.16
N MET A 171 -20.65 34.63 17.44
CA MET A 171 -21.30 35.45 18.47
C MET A 171 -20.29 35.90 19.51
N CYS A 172 -20.39 37.15 19.93
CA CYS A 172 -19.54 37.71 20.96
C CYS A 172 -20.16 37.54 22.36
N LEU A 173 -19.40 36.94 23.27
CA LEU A 173 -19.67 36.98 24.70
C LEU A 173 -18.86 38.15 25.29
N CYS A 174 -19.54 39.25 25.59
CA CYS A 174 -18.87 40.47 26.03
C CYS A 174 -18.34 40.37 27.47
N ASN A 175 -17.19 41.00 27.68
CA ASN A 175 -16.66 41.25 29.01
C ASN A 175 -17.59 42.19 29.78
N VAL A 176 -17.52 42.15 31.11
CA VAL A 176 -18.30 43.04 31.98
C VAL A 176 -18.07 44.50 31.61
N GLY A 177 -19.15 45.27 31.46
CA GLY A 177 -19.09 46.68 31.05
C GLY A 177 -19.09 46.90 29.54
N PHE A 178 -19.26 45.85 28.73
CA PHE A 178 -19.40 45.94 27.29
C PHE A 178 -20.63 45.16 26.80
N GLY A 179 -21.27 45.68 25.77
CA GLY A 179 -22.48 45.14 25.17
C GLY A 179 -22.52 45.32 23.65
N GLY A 180 -23.66 44.93 23.07
CA GLY A 180 -23.85 44.92 21.63
C GLY A 180 -23.24 43.70 20.92
N PRO A 181 -23.59 43.47 19.65
CA PRO A 181 -23.21 42.27 18.91
C PRO A 181 -21.70 42.11 18.71
N ALA A 182 -20.95 43.21 18.78
CA ALA A 182 -19.49 43.27 18.63
C ALA A 182 -18.77 43.71 19.91
N CYS A 183 -19.44 43.78 21.08
CA CYS A 183 -18.86 44.29 22.33
C CYS A 183 -18.23 45.69 22.22
N SER A 184 -18.73 46.51 21.29
CA SER A 184 -18.27 47.88 21.06
C SER A 184 -19.00 48.90 21.91
N GLU A 185 -20.14 48.52 22.51
CA GLU A 185 -20.96 49.42 23.30
C GLU A 185 -20.49 49.35 24.75
N VAL A 186 -20.28 50.49 25.40
CA VAL A 186 -19.89 50.54 26.81
C VAL A 186 -21.16 50.52 27.66
N GLU A 187 -21.27 49.54 28.55
CA GLU A 187 -22.34 49.45 29.54
C GLU A 187 -21.87 50.07 30.85
N CYS A 188 -22.41 51.25 31.13
CA CYS A 188 -22.10 51.98 32.36
C CYS A 188 -22.87 51.40 33.55
N GLY A 189 -22.20 51.22 34.69
CA GLY A 189 -22.85 50.80 35.92
C GLY A 189 -23.62 51.96 36.57
N GLY A 190 -24.90 51.79 36.89
CA GLY A 190 -25.65 52.75 37.71
C GLY A 190 -25.81 54.14 37.07
N ALA A 191 -25.49 55.20 37.82
CA ALA A 191 -25.85 56.60 37.51
C ALA A 191 -25.08 57.25 36.33
N TYR A 192 -24.23 56.50 35.62
CA TYR A 192 -23.43 56.99 34.51
C TYR A 192 -24.04 56.57 33.17
N ALA A 193 -23.95 57.41 32.15
CA ALA A 193 -24.47 57.12 30.81
C ALA A 193 -23.57 57.70 29.71
N GLY A 194 -23.70 57.21 28.49
CA GLY A 194 -22.91 57.67 27.34
C GLY A 194 -21.62 56.89 27.12
N PRO A 195 -20.93 57.09 25.98
CA PRO A 195 -19.81 56.25 25.54
C PRO A 195 -18.53 56.35 26.39
N ARG A 196 -18.51 57.24 27.39
CA ARG A 196 -17.39 57.42 28.33
C ARG A 196 -17.78 57.15 29.79
N CYS A 197 -19.05 56.82 30.05
CA CYS A 197 -19.59 56.64 31.39
C CYS A 197 -19.24 57.77 32.35
N ASP A 198 -19.46 59.01 31.91
CA ASP A 198 -19.25 60.25 32.66
C ASP A 198 -20.55 60.94 33.09
#